data_AF-X0WSW5-F1
#
_entry.id   AF-X0WSW5-F1
#
_cell.length_a   1.000
_cell.length_b   1.000
_cell.length_c   1.000
_cell.angle_alpha   90.00
_cell.angle_beta   90.00
_cell.angle_gamma   90.00
#
_symmetry.space_group_name_H-M   'P 1'
#
loop_
_entity.id
_entity.type
_entity.pdbx_description
1 polymer ?
#
loop_
_entity_poly.entity_id
_entity_poly.type
_entity_poly.pdbx_seq_one_letter_code
_entity_poly.pdbx_strand_id
1 'polypeptide(L)' 'LFRPGILSFSLNLVPKDIVVIFDENKEKIIGLGSLIVGSNYIKNSKTGKIVNVYEKI' A
#
# COMPACT_ATOMS: atom_id res chain seq x y z
N LEU A 1 -3.13 1.98 5.61
CA LEU A 1 -2.72 0.58 5.42
C LEU A 1 -1.40 0.33 6.14
N PHE A 2 -1.35 -0.67 7.01
CA PHE A 2 -0.14 -1.09 7.71
C PHE A 2 0.51 -2.28 7.02
N ARG A 3 1.82 -2.43 7.19
CA ARG A 3 2.63 -3.47 6.54
C ARG A 3 2.10 -4.90 6.70
N PRO A 4 1.58 -5.33 7.87
CA PRO A 4 1.04 -6.70 8.02
C PRO A 4 -0.17 -6.99 7.14
N GLY A 5 -0.92 -5.96 6.74
CA GLY A 5 -2.09 -6.10 5.85
C GLY A 5 -1.75 -6.05 4.36
N ILE A 6 -0.47 -6.07 3.97
CA ILE A 6 -0.04 -6.04 2.56
C ILE A 6 0.51 -7.40 2.17
N LEU A 7 -0.23 -8.09 1.29
CA LEU A 7 0.14 -9.40 0.74
C LEU A 7 1.08 -9.28 -0.47
N SER A 8 0.83 -8.30 -1.35
CA SER A 8 1.66 -8.03 -2.52
C SER A 8 1.65 -6.53 -2.86
N PHE A 9 2.66 -6.05 -3.58
CA PHE A 9 2.82 -4.64 -3.93
C PHE A 9 3.68 -4.48 -5.20
N SER A 10 3.57 -3.34 -5.88
CA SER A 10 4.41 -2.98 -7.02
C SER A 10 5.83 -2.63 -6.58
N LEU A 11 6.85 -3.04 -7.34
CA LEU A 11 8.24 -2.71 -7.04
C LEU A 11 8.60 -1.25 -7.37
N ASN A 12 7.77 -0.58 -8.17
CA ASN A 12 7.98 0.80 -8.61
C ASN A 12 7.30 1.84 -7.70
N LEU A 13 7.00 1.47 -6.46
CA LEU A 13 6.33 2.34 -5.50
C LEU A 13 7.29 3.37 -4.89
N VAL A 14 6.97 4.65 -5.04
CA VAL A 14 7.77 5.78 -4.58
C VAL A 14 6.98 6.58 -3.53
N PRO A 15 7.62 7.09 -2.46
CA PRO A 15 6.90 7.88 -1.47
C PRO A 15 6.12 9.04 -2.09
N LYS A 16 4.97 9.37 -1.50
CA LYS A 16 3.99 10.38 -1.90
C LYS A 16 3.13 10.03 -3.13
N ASP A 17 3.40 8.92 -3.81
CA ASP A 17 2.53 8.43 -4.89
C ASP A 17 1.10 8.18 -4.39
N ILE A 18 0.14 8.47 -5.25
CA ILE A 18 -1.24 8.00 -5.05
C ILE A 18 -1.28 6.53 -5.47
N VAL A 19 -1.79 5.68 -4.58
CA VAL A 19 -1.86 4.24 -4.78
C VAL A 19 -3.29 3.74 -4.70
N VAL A 20 -3.58 2.77 -5.56
CA VAL A 20 -4.83 2.02 -5.55
C VAL A 20 -4.65 0.77 -4.71
N ILE A 21 -5.57 0.53 -3.79
CA ILE A 21 -5.55 -0.64 -2.90
C ILE A 21 -6.58 -1.63 -3.43
N PHE A 22 -6.11 -2.81 -3.76
CA PHE A 22 -6.96 -3.92 -4.19
C PHE A 22 -7.19 -4.90 -3.04
N ASP A 23 -8.27 -5.68 -3.14
CA ASP A 23 -8.46 -6.86 -2.32
C ASP A 23 -7.38 -7.94 -2.58
N GLU A 24 -7.41 -9.00 -1.78
CA GLU A 24 -6.42 -10.09 -1.86
C GLU A 24 -6.41 -10.80 -3.22
N ASN A 25 -7.56 -10.84 -3.91
CA ASN A 25 -7.73 -11.47 -5.23
C ASN A 25 -7.44 -10.51 -6.40
N LYS A 26 -7.21 -9.22 -6.13
CA LYS A 26 -7.03 -8.16 -7.13
C LYS A 26 -8.25 -7.94 -8.04
N GLU A 27 -9.44 -8.28 -7.56
CA GLU A 27 -10.69 -8.14 -8.31
C GLU A 27 -11.40 -6.83 -8.01
N LYS A 28 -11.22 -6.29 -6.79
CA LYS A 28 -11.92 -5.09 -6.33
C LYS A 28 -10.97 -4.04 -5.80
N ILE A 29 -11.24 -2.79 -6.13
CA ILE A 29 -10.61 -1.65 -5.47
C ILE A 29 -11.33 -1.44 -4.14
N ILE A 30 -10.57 -1.52 -3.04
CA ILE A 30 -11.08 -1.38 -1.66
C ILE A 30 -10.64 -0.07 -1.00
N GLY A 31 -9.85 0.74 -1.71
CA GLY A 31 -9.51 2.08 -1.27
C GLY A 31 -8.43 2.77 -2.10
N LEU A 32 -8.25 4.04 -1.80
CA LEU A 32 -7.23 4.91 -2.36
C LEU A 32 -6.44 5.56 -1.22
N GLY A 33 -5.16 5.82 -1.46
CA GLY A 33 -4.33 6.45 -0.45
C GLY A 33 -3.04 7.04 -1.00
N SER A 34 -2.35 7.79 -0.16
CA SER A 34 -1.00 8.29 -0.45
C SER A 34 0.04 7.42 0.24
N LEU A 35 1.05 7.01 -0.51
CA LEU A 35 2.13 6.17 -0.04
C LEU A 35 3.09 6.97 0.87
N ILE A 36 3.41 6.43 2.04
CA ILE A 36 4.31 7.08 3.01
C ILE A 36 5.77 6.67 2.76
N VAL A 37 5.99 5.45 2.27
CA VAL A 37 7.31 4.81 2.16
C VAL A 37 7.46 4.06 0.83
N GLY A 38 8.68 3.97 0.28
CA GLY A 38 8.92 3.29 -0.99
C GLY A 38 8.96 1.76 -0.89
N SER A 39 8.98 1.09 -2.04
CA SER A 39 9.02 -0.37 -2.16
C SER A 39 10.15 -1.04 -1.36
N ASN A 40 11.33 -0.42 -1.28
CA ASN A 40 12.45 -0.92 -0.48
C ASN A 40 12.12 -1.05 1.02
N TYR A 41 11.36 -0.10 1.58
CA TYR A 41 10.94 -0.19 2.98
C TYR A 41 9.90 -1.31 3.16
N ILE A 42 8.91 -1.39 2.25
CA ILE A 42 7.86 -2.42 2.30
C ILE A 42 8.49 -3.83 2.21
N LYS A 43 9.53 -4.00 1.38
CA LYS A 43 10.24 -5.27 1.24
C LYS A 43 10.98 -5.68 2.52
N ASN A 44 11.66 -4.75 3.17
CA ASN A 44 12.60 -5.06 4.26
C ASN A 44 11.99 -4.91 5.67
N SER A 45 10.87 -4.20 5.80
CA SER A 45 10.19 -4.02 7.09
C SER A 45 9.06 -5.02 7.29
N LYS A 46 8.90 -5.51 8.53
CA LYS A 46 7.78 -6.35 8.96
C LYS A 46 6.61 -5.52 9.53
N THR A 47 6.85 -4.26 9.87
CA THR A 47 5.90 -3.38 10.56
C THR A 47 5.88 -1.97 9.95
N GLY A 48 5.01 -1.10 10.46
CA GLY A 48 4.93 0.29 10.06
C GLY A 48 3.70 0.64 9.20
N LYS A 49 3.38 1.93 9.17
CA LYS A 49 2.31 2.49 8.34
C LYS A 49 2.85 2.74 6.93
N ILE A 50 2.21 2.14 5.93
CA ILE A 50 2.70 2.16 4.53
C ILE A 50 1.92 3.15 3.69
N VAL A 51 0.58 3.17 3.83
CA VAL A 51 -0.30 4.06 3.06
C VAL A 51 -1.16 4.86 4.03
N ASN A 52 -1.30 6.16 3.80
CA ASN A 52 -2.37 6.96 4.39
C ASN A 52 -3.61 6.85 3.49
N VAL A 53 -4.59 6.05 3.94
CA VAL A 53 -5.84 5.84 3.21
C VAL A 53 -6.74 7.04 3.46
N TYR A 54 -7.19 7.70 2.40
CA TYR A 54 -8.11 8.83 2.50
C TYR A 54 -9.50 8.50 1.95
N GLU A 55 -9.63 7.44 1.15
CA GLU A 55 -10.91 6.95 0.65
C GLU A 55 -10.98 5.43 0.78
N LYS A 56 -12.08 4.94 1.34
CA LYS A 56 -12.39 3.51 1.46
C LYS A 56 -13.67 3.27 0.65
N ILE A 57 -13.60 2.29 -0.24
CA ILE A 57 -14.69 1.90 -1.15
C ILE A 57 -15.35 0.63 -0.61
#